data_AF-A0A353GDA0-F1
#
_entry.id   AF-A0A353GDA0-F1
#
_cell.length_a   1.000
_cell.length_b   1.000
_cell.length_c   1.000
_cell.angle_alpha   90.00
_cell.angle_beta   90.00
_cell.angle_gamma   90.00
#
_symmetry.space_group_name_H-M   'P 1'
#
loop_
_entity.id
_entity.type
_entity.pdbx_description
1 polymer ?
#
loop_
_entity_poly.entity_id
_entity_poly.type
_entity_poly.pdbx_seq_one_letter_code
_entity_poly.pdbx_strand_id
1 'polypeptide(L)' 'MWLELHDGDGLPIYVNMNNVIDFRWFDREKYTYLLTTAPVAETLHRLYVRESAAEIMKMIIREQERMAHLDRGH' A
#
# COMPACT_ATOMS: atom_id res chain seq x y z
N MET A 1 0.05 5.93 -7.46
CA MET A 1 0.41 4.51 -7.65
C MET A 1 -0.63 3.68 -6.91
N TRP A 2 -1.27 2.72 -7.59
CA TRP A 2 -2.28 1.86 -6.97
C TRP A 2 -1.70 0.48 -6.70
N LEU A 3 -1.94 -0.06 -5.50
CA LEU A 3 -1.65 -1.45 -5.17
C LEU A 3 -2.93 -2.18 -4.78
N GLU A 4 -3.05 -3.43 -5.21
CA GLU A 4 -4.03 -4.39 -4.68
C GLU A 4 -3.39 -5.08 -3.48
N LEU A 5 -4.03 -4.96 -2.31
CA LEU A 5 -3.65 -5.58 -1.04
C LEU A 5 -4.82 -6.42 -0.52
N HIS A 6 -4.64 -7.19 0.55
CA HIS A 6 -5.70 -8.05 1.06
C HIS A 6 -6.04 -7.75 2.53
N ASP A 7 -7.32 -7.67 2.85
CA ASP A 7 -7.80 -7.47 4.22
C ASP A 7 -7.67 -8.74 5.09
N GLY A 8 -8.16 -8.65 6.33
CA GLY A 8 -8.13 -9.76 7.28
C GLY A 8 -8.87 -11.02 6.83
N ASP A 9 -9.84 -10.90 5.91
CA ASP A 9 -10.59 -12.00 5.32
C ASP A 9 -9.98 -12.50 4.01
N GLY A 10 -8.97 -11.80 3.49
CA GLY A 10 -8.33 -12.09 2.22
C GLY A 10 -9.06 -11.47 1.02
N LEU A 11 -9.94 -10.49 1.24
CA LEU A 11 -10.60 -9.75 0.16
C LEU A 11 -9.70 -8.62 -0.36
N PRO A 12 -9.74 -8.32 -1.67
CA PRO A 12 -8.88 -7.30 -2.25
C PRO A 12 -9.31 -5.89 -1.81
N ILE A 13 -8.34 -5.08 -1.41
CA ILE A 13 -8.42 -3.64 -1.19
C ILE A 13 -7.47 -2.95 -2.17
N TYR A 14 -7.99 -2.00 -2.94
CA TYR A 14 -7.18 -1.17 -3.83
C TYR A 14 -6.78 0.13 -3.12
N VAL A 15 -5.49 0.28 -2.83
CA VAL A 15 -4.94 1.41 -2.06
C VAL A 15 -4.15 2.33 -2.98
N ASN A 16 -4.48 3.62 -2.95
CA ASN A 16 -3.65 4.64 -3.58
C ASN A 16 -2.45 4.93 -2.67
N MET A 17 -1.31 4.34 -3.01
CA MET A 17 -0.07 4.45 -2.25
C MET A 17 0.51 5.87 -2.23
N ASN A 18 0.05 6.77 -3.10
CA ASN A 18 0.44 8.19 -3.03
C ASN A 18 -0.12 8.90 -1.79
N ASN A 19 -1.16 8.33 -1.17
CA ASN A 19 -1.83 8.89 -0.01
C ASN A 19 -1.42 8.19 1.30
N VAL A 20 -0.53 7.20 1.23
CA VAL A 20 -0.02 6.46 2.40
C VAL A 20 1.21 7.21 2.93
N ILE A 21 1.22 7.52 4.21
CA ILE A 21 2.32 8.27 4.86
C ILE A 21 3.26 7.38 5.67
N ASP A 22 2.77 6.24 6.16
CA ASP A 22 3.54 5.24 6.92
C ASP A 22 2.82 3.88 6.87
N PHE A 23 3.58 2.79 6.99
CA PHE A 23 3.04 1.45 7.23
C PHE A 23 4.01 0.59 8.04
N ARG A 24 3.46 -0.29 8.90
CA ARG A 24 4.26 -1.15 9.78
C ARG A 24 3.68 -2.55 9.92
N TRP A 25 4.57 -3.54 9.86
CA TRP A 25 4.26 -4.94 10.15
C TRP A 25 4.15 -5.21 11.64
N PHE A 26 3.09 -5.92 12.02
CA PHE A 26 2.91 -6.47 13.36
C PHE A 26 3.06 -7.99 13.30
N ASP A 27 4.23 -8.47 13.73
CA ASP A 27 4.59 -9.88 13.54
C ASP A 27 3.75 -10.88 14.34
N ARG A 28 3.24 -10.46 15.50
CA ARG A 28 2.39 -11.31 16.34
C ARG A 28 1.00 -11.49 15.73
N GLU A 29 0.45 -10.43 15.18
CA GLU A 29 -0.91 -10.38 14.63
C GLU A 29 -0.97 -10.68 13.13
N LYS A 30 0.20 -10.76 12.47
CA LYS A 30 0.36 -11.07 11.05
C LYS A 30 -0.43 -10.13 10.14
N TYR A 31 -0.38 -8.83 10.42
CA TYR A 31 -0.92 -7.79 9.54
C TYR A 31 0.01 -6.56 9.48
N THR A 32 -0.11 -5.80 8.41
CA THR A 32 0.46 -4.45 8.28
C THR A 32 -0.63 -3.41 8.47
N TYR A 33 -0.40 -2.39 9.29
CA TYR A 33 -1.25 -1.19 9.24
C TYR A 33 -0.69 -0.21 8.21
N LEU A 34 -1.57 0.47 7.48
CA LEU A 34 -1.25 1.59 6.61
C LEU A 34 -1.94 2.84 7.17
N LEU A 35 -1.17 3.91 7.33
CA LEU A 35 -1.70 5.22 7.70
C LEU A 35 -1.86 6.06 6.44
N THR A 36 -3.08 6.50 6.16
CA THR A 36 -3.40 7.25 4.94
C THR A 36 -4.02 8.60 5.24
N THR A 37 -3.76 9.56 4.36
CA THR A 37 -4.43 10.86 4.34
C THR A 37 -5.51 10.84 3.27
N ALA A 38 -6.73 11.24 3.60
CA ALA A 38 -7.77 11.47 2.59
C ALA A 38 -7.80 12.98 2.26
N PRO A 39 -7.69 13.40 0.98
CA PRO A 39 -7.71 14.83 0.64
C PRO A 39 -8.97 15.58 1.08
N VAL A 40 -10.07 14.86 1.30
CA VAL A 40 -11.40 15.43 1.59
C VAL A 40 -11.78 15.32 3.08
N ALA A 41 -11.09 14.48 3.85
CA ALA A 41 -11.34 14.33 5.27
C ALA A 41 -10.10 14.79 6.03
N GLU A 42 -10.24 15.72 6.96
CA GLU A 42 -9.17 16.20 7.86
C GLU A 42 -8.63 15.09 8.80
N THR A 43 -8.97 13.83 8.55
CA THR A 43 -8.74 12.69 9.43
C THR A 43 -7.85 11.66 8.77
N LEU A 44 -6.84 11.21 9.52
CA LEU A 44 -6.02 10.07 9.16
C LEU A 44 -6.83 8.78 9.20
N HIS A 45 -6.75 7.97 8.15
CA HIS A 45 -7.38 6.65 8.10
C HIS A 45 -6.34 5.55 8.29
N ARG A 46 -6.73 4.48 9.00
CA ARG A 46 -5.91 3.29 9.17
C ARG A 46 -6.54 2.13 8.42
N LEU A 47 -5.76 1.48 7.56
CA LEU A 47 -6.12 0.24 6.90
C LEU A 47 -5.27 -0.88 7.48
N TYR A 48 -5.81 -2.09 7.54
CA TYR A 48 -5.10 -3.28 7.99
C TYR A 48 -5.10 -4.29 6.85
N VAL A 49 -3.92 -4.78 6.48
CA VAL A 49 -3.74 -5.70 5.36
C VAL A 49 -2.85 -6.88 5.75
N ARG A 50 -2.93 -7.97 5.01
CA ARG A 50 -2.17 -9.21 5.28
C ARG A 50 -0.75 -9.19 4.75
N GLU A 51 -0.48 -8.42 3.70
CA GLU A 51 0.86 -8.28 3.16
C GLU A 51 1.79 -7.71 4.23
N SER A 52 2.96 -8.33 4.38
CA SER A 52 4.02 -7.81 5.23
C SER A 52 4.58 -6.50 4.65
N ALA A 53 5.20 -5.69 5.51
CA ALA A 53 5.88 -4.47 5.08
C ALA A 53 6.94 -4.75 3.98
N ALA A 54 7.60 -5.90 4.03
CA ALA A 54 8.57 -6.31 3.02
C ALA A 54 7.91 -6.66 1.66
N GLU A 55 6.74 -7.28 1.68
CA GLU A 55 5.97 -7.57 0.45
C GLU A 55 5.45 -6.28 -0.18
N ILE A 56 4.87 -5.38 0.62
CA ILE A 56 4.40 -4.07 0.16
C ILE A 56 5.55 -3.28 -0.48
N MET A 57 6.73 -3.23 0.15
CA MET A 57 7.90 -2.56 -0.43
C MET A 57 8.33 -3.18 -1.77
N LYS A 58 8.31 -4.50 -1.91
CA LYS A 58 8.61 -5.17 -3.20
C LYS A 58 7.59 -4.80 -4.27
N MET A 59 6.31 -4.70 -3.91
CA MET A 59 5.25 -4.29 -4.84
C MET A 59 5.43 -2.84 -5.30
N ILE A 60 5.76 -1.93 -4.38
CA ILE A 60 6.11 -0.53 -4.68
C ILE A 60 7.26 -0.45 -5.68
N ILE A 61 8.36 -1.16 -5.43
CA ILE A 61 9.55 -1.12 -6.29
C ILE A 61 9.21 -1.60 -7.71
N ARG A 62 8.52 -2.75 -7.83
CA ARG A 62 8.11 -3.30 -9.12
C ARG A 62 7.24 -2.33 -9.92
N GLU A 63 6.32 -1.66 -9.25
CA GLU A 63 5.42 -0.71 -9.90
C GLU A 63 6.15 0.57 -10.32
N GLN A 64 7.09 1.07 -9.51
CA GLN A 64 7.97 2.17 -9.90
C GLN A 64 8.85 1.83 -11.10
N GLU A 65 9.44 0.64 -11.13
CA GLU A 65 10.20 0.14 -12.28
C GLU A 65 9.32 0.09 -13.54
N ARG A 66 8.10 -0.45 -13.42
CA ARG A 66 7.13 -0.51 -14.52
C ARG A 66 6.80 0.89 -15.05
N MET A 67 6.53 1.85 -14.17
CA MET A 67 6.25 3.23 -14.56
C MET A 67 7.46 3.90 -15.25
N ALA A 68 8.68 3.70 -14.72
CA ALA A 68 9.90 4.24 -15.32
C ALA A 68 10.24 3.60 -16.68
N HIS A 69 9.80 2.38 -16.95
CA HIS A 69 9.92 1.77 -18.29
C HIS A 69 8.92 2.36 -19.28
N LEU A 70 7.69 2.67 -18.84
CA LEU A 70 6.70 3.31 -19.71
C LEU A 70 7.11 4.73 -20.12
N ASP A 71 7.68 5.49 -19.19
CA ASP A 71 8.10 6.88 -19.43
C ASP A 71 9.26 7.02 -20.43
N ARG A 72 10.11 5.98 -20.53
CA ARG A 72 11.24 5.94 -21.47
C ARG A 72 10.86 5.51 -22.90
N GLY A 73 9.61 5.14 -23.14
CA GLY A 73 9.12 4.71 -24.44
C GLY A 73 8.45 5.81 -25.27
N HIS A 74 8.57 7.08 -24.88
CA HIS A 74 8.00 8.25 -25.56
C HIS A 74 9.10 9.18 -26.09
#